data_AF-A0A819FP24-F1
#
_entry.id   AF-A0A819FP24-F1
#
_cell.length_a   1.000
_cell.length_b   1.000
_cell.length_c   1.000
_cell.angle_alpha   90.00
_cell.angle_beta   90.00
_cell.angle_gamma   90.00
#
_symmetry.space_group_name_H-M   'P 1'
#
loop_
_entity.id
_entity.type
_entity.pdbx_description
1 polymer ?
#
loop_
_entity_poly.entity_id
_entity_poly.type
_entity_poly.pdbx_seq_one_letter_code
_entity_poly.pdbx_strand_id
1 'polypeptide(L)'
;YFNWRLRNLPIRNNRLLIIVQKIASDCETSYYSQQPMFNFHFSSLSLFELRSFHYETVNEFFNDGIVTWGRVITFIVFSAILTERVIQQQQHNRDLIISSMIDWTTNFLDIDLHLWFESQNYWDGCLKIYDKNPQRRNSYSRVVSILTTIGMLTLGALYIKRI
;
A
#
# COMPACT_ATOMS: atom_id res chain seq x y z
N TYR A 1 -2.52 -1.52 10.39
CA TYR A 1 -1.97 -0.24 9.88
C TYR A 1 -3.08 0.73 9.46
N PHE A 2 -3.98 0.35 8.53
CA PHE A 2 -5.14 1.16 8.11
C PHE A 2 -5.92 1.80 9.26
N ASN A 3 -6.35 1.02 10.25
CA ASN A 3 -7.14 1.53 11.39
C ASN A 3 -6.43 2.63 12.20
N TRP A 4 -5.11 2.53 12.36
CA TRP A 4 -4.34 3.58 13.02
C TRP A 4 -4.22 4.83 12.16
N ARG A 5 -3.84 4.64 10.89
CA ARG A 5 -3.60 5.75 9.97
C ARG A 5 -4.89 6.51 9.67
N LEU A 6 -5.97 5.78 9.38
CA LEU A 6 -7.20 6.35 8.85
C LEU A 6 -8.20 6.66 9.94
N ARG A 7 -8.27 5.86 11.02
CA ARG A 7 -9.26 6.02 12.10
C ARG A 7 -8.65 6.52 13.40
N ASN A 8 -7.35 6.83 13.45
CA ASN A 8 -6.63 7.24 14.65
C ASN A 8 -6.80 6.26 15.83
N LEU A 9 -7.03 4.98 15.53
CA LEU A 9 -7.20 3.96 16.58
C LEU A 9 -5.84 3.62 17.22
N PRO A 10 -5.81 3.42 18.55
CA PRO A 10 -4.57 3.09 19.25
C PRO A 10 -4.02 1.76 18.74
N ILE A 11 -2.72 1.73 18.43
CA ILE A 11 -2.06 0.47 18.07
C ILE A 11 -1.42 -0.11 19.32
N ARG A 12 -1.60 -1.42 19.49
CA ARG A 12 -0.77 -2.21 20.38
C ARG A 12 0.67 -2.23 19.85
N ASN A 13 1.57 -1.53 20.53
CA ASN A 13 2.98 -1.47 20.15
C ASN A 13 3.54 -2.88 19.91
N ASN A 14 4.03 -3.11 18.69
CA ASN A 14 4.66 -4.35 18.27
C ASN A 14 5.76 -4.00 17.26
N ARG A 15 6.86 -4.76 17.27
CA ARG A 15 8.03 -4.61 16.40
C ARG A 15 7.66 -4.56 14.91
N LEU A 16 6.64 -5.30 14.49
CA LEU A 16 6.11 -5.24 13.12
C LEU A 16 5.65 -3.84 12.74
N LEU A 17 5.01 -3.12 13.68
CA LEU A 17 4.56 -1.77 13.42
C LEU A 17 5.71 -0.82 13.12
N ILE A 18 6.82 -0.93 13.85
CA ILE A 18 8.01 -0.08 13.65
C ILE A 18 8.56 -0.28 12.22
N ILE A 19 8.60 -1.52 11.74
CA ILE A 19 9.02 -1.86 10.38
C ILE A 19 8.07 -1.22 9.36
N VAL A 20 6.75 -1.39 9.56
CA VAL A 20 5.73 -0.83 8.68
C VAL A 20 5.78 0.69 8.65
N GLN A 21 5.92 1.36 9.80
CA GLN A 21 6.03 2.83 9.89
C GLN A 21 7.27 3.36 9.16
N LYS A 22 8.39 2.64 9.23
CA LYS A 22 9.60 3.02 8.51
C LYS A 22 9.42 2.92 7.01
N ILE A 23 8.87 1.81 6.51
CA ILE A 23 8.53 1.66 5.09
C ILE A 23 7.48 2.70 4.68
N ALA A 24 6.56 3.05 5.58
CA ALA A 24 5.60 4.11 5.35
C ALA A 24 6.26 5.47 5.14
N SER A 25 7.24 5.84 5.94
CA SER A 25 7.99 7.09 5.76
C SER A 25 8.69 7.16 4.40
N ASP A 26 9.30 6.05 3.96
CA ASP A 26 9.95 5.98 2.64
C ASP A 26 8.90 6.09 1.51
N CYS A 27 7.79 5.36 1.63
CA CYS A 27 6.70 5.36 0.66
C CYS A 27 6.04 6.74 0.55
N GLU A 28 5.77 7.40 1.68
CA GLU A 28 5.27 8.77 1.71
C GLU A 28 6.23 9.70 0.98
N THR A 29 7.52 9.66 1.31
CA THR A 29 8.52 10.51 0.67
C THR A 29 8.49 10.35 -0.85
N SER A 30 8.45 9.10 -1.33
CA SER A 30 8.33 8.82 -2.76
C SER A 30 6.99 9.31 -3.33
N TYR A 31 5.87 9.05 -2.66
CA TYR A 31 4.53 9.44 -3.10
C TYR A 31 4.43 10.97 -3.26
N TYR A 32 4.85 11.73 -2.25
CA TYR A 32 4.83 13.18 -2.27
C TYR A 32 5.80 13.77 -3.31
N SER A 33 6.94 13.11 -3.58
CA SER A 33 7.84 13.55 -4.64
C SER A 33 7.20 13.49 -6.04
N GLN A 34 6.25 12.57 -6.24
CA GLN A 34 5.55 12.36 -7.51
C GLN A 34 4.27 13.20 -7.64
N GLN A 35 3.73 13.76 -6.55
CA GLN A 35 2.48 14.53 -6.57
C GLN A 35 2.44 15.70 -7.57
N PRO A 36 3.50 16.49 -7.80
CA PRO A 36 3.46 17.57 -8.78
C PRO A 36 3.15 17.09 -10.21
N MET A 37 3.58 15.87 -10.55
CA MET A 37 3.33 15.24 -11.85
C MET A 37 1.96 14.55 -11.91
N PHE A 38 1.45 14.11 -10.75
CA PHE A 38 0.26 13.27 -10.60
C PHE A 38 -0.72 13.88 -9.61
N ASN A 39 -1.18 15.10 -9.88
CA ASN A 39 -2.14 15.81 -9.03
C ASN A 39 -3.57 15.35 -9.32
N PHE A 40 -3.92 14.15 -8.85
CA PHE A 40 -5.24 13.55 -9.08
C PHE A 40 -6.33 14.22 -8.24
N HIS A 41 -7.45 14.50 -8.90
CA HIS A 41 -8.66 14.90 -8.21
C HIS A 41 -9.53 13.66 -7.96
N PHE A 42 -9.49 13.18 -6.73
CA PHE A 42 -10.21 12.00 -6.29
C PHE A 42 -11.67 12.26 -5.95
N SER A 43 -12.13 13.51 -5.89
CA SER A 43 -13.49 13.87 -5.41
C SER A 43 -14.64 13.16 -6.14
N SER A 44 -14.42 12.65 -7.35
CA SER A 44 -15.43 12.00 -8.18
C SER A 44 -15.24 10.50 -8.38
N LEU A 45 -14.23 9.85 -7.78
CA LEU A 45 -14.04 8.40 -7.92
C LEU A 45 -15.14 7.60 -7.22
N SER A 46 -15.79 6.72 -7.97
CA SER A 46 -16.69 5.69 -7.43
C SER A 46 -15.92 4.55 -6.76
N LEU A 47 -16.59 3.77 -5.90
CA LEU A 47 -16.01 2.55 -5.33
C LEU A 47 -15.60 1.54 -6.40
N PHE A 48 -16.32 1.48 -7.52
CA PHE A 48 -15.96 0.62 -8.64
C PHE A 48 -14.60 1.03 -9.23
N GLU A 49 -14.39 2.32 -9.46
CA GLU A 49 -13.12 2.83 -9.99
C GLU A 49 -11.96 2.64 -8.99
N LEU A 50 -12.21 2.83 -7.69
CA LEU A 50 -11.23 2.52 -6.65
C LEU A 50 -10.86 1.04 -6.62
N ARG A 51 -11.84 0.15 -6.84
CA ARG A 51 -11.61 -1.29 -6.92
C ARG A 51 -10.77 -1.65 -8.14
N SER A 52 -11.10 -1.09 -9.30
CA SER A 52 -10.32 -1.29 -10.53
C SER A 52 -8.89 -0.79 -10.36
N PHE A 53 -8.72 0.39 -9.74
CA PHE A 53 -7.39 0.91 -9.42
C PHE A 53 -6.61 -0.02 -8.48
N HIS A 54 -7.26 -0.51 -7.41
CA HIS A 54 -6.64 -1.44 -6.46
C HIS A 54 -6.15 -2.70 -7.18
N TYR A 55 -7.00 -3.29 -8.02
CA TYR A 55 -6.67 -4.47 -8.81
C TYR A 55 -5.49 -4.25 -9.76
N GLU A 56 -5.49 -3.15 -10.52
CA GLU A 56 -4.37 -2.85 -11.42
C GLU A 56 -3.07 -2.56 -10.64
N THR A 57 -3.17 -1.95 -9.46
CA THR A 57 -1.99 -1.75 -8.59
C THR A 57 -1.43 -3.07 -8.10
N VAL A 58 -2.30 -4.01 -7.71
CA VAL A 58 -1.89 -5.38 -7.34
C VAL A 58 -1.15 -6.02 -8.51
N ASN A 59 -1.73 -5.97 -9.71
CA ASN A 59 -1.13 -6.53 -10.90
C ASN A 59 0.27 -5.92 -11.11
N GLU A 60 0.39 -4.60 -11.12
CA GLU A 60 1.67 -3.92 -11.34
C GLU A 60 2.73 -4.22 -10.26
N PHE A 61 2.33 -4.46 -9.01
CA PHE A 61 3.27 -4.80 -7.94
C PHE A 61 3.78 -6.25 -8.00
N PHE A 62 3.00 -7.16 -8.58
CA PHE A 62 3.22 -8.61 -8.44
C PHE A 62 3.17 -9.40 -9.77
N ASN A 63 2.97 -8.76 -10.92
CA ASN A 63 2.86 -9.41 -12.24
C ASN A 63 4.17 -10.12 -12.67
N ASP A 64 5.31 -9.74 -12.11
CA ASP A 64 6.58 -10.45 -12.36
C ASP A 64 6.72 -11.76 -11.57
N GLY A 65 5.71 -12.13 -10.76
CA GLY A 65 5.71 -13.34 -9.93
C GLY A 65 6.62 -13.29 -8.70
N ILE A 66 7.30 -12.16 -8.46
CA ILE A 66 8.24 -12.02 -7.35
C ILE A 66 7.55 -11.39 -6.13
N VAL A 67 7.39 -12.18 -5.08
CA VAL A 67 6.81 -11.71 -3.81
C VAL A 67 7.91 -11.56 -2.74
N THR A 68 7.99 -10.36 -2.15
CA THR A 68 8.89 -10.08 -1.02
C THR A 68 8.19 -9.27 0.06
N TRP A 69 8.66 -9.36 1.31
CA TRP A 69 8.14 -8.53 2.42
C TRP A 69 8.18 -7.03 2.13
N GLY A 70 9.20 -6.56 1.40
CA GLY A 70 9.28 -5.16 0.98
C GLY A 70 8.09 -4.79 0.09
N ARG A 71 7.75 -5.62 -0.90
CA ARG A 71 6.60 -5.39 -1.79
C ARG A 71 5.28 -5.45 -1.04
N VAL A 72 5.08 -6.49 -0.23
CA VAL A 72 3.86 -6.69 0.57
C VAL A 72 3.59 -5.50 1.48
N ILE A 73 4.60 -5.05 2.24
CA ILE A 73 4.43 -3.92 3.15
C ILE A 73 4.25 -2.62 2.37
N THR A 74 5.00 -2.40 1.27
CA THR A 74 4.83 -1.22 0.43
C THR A 74 3.41 -1.15 -0.14
N PHE A 75 2.85 -2.27 -0.60
CA PHE A 75 1.48 -2.33 -1.09
C PHE A 75 0.48 -1.92 -0.01
N ILE A 76 0.55 -2.52 1.19
CA ILE A 76 -0.34 -2.17 2.32
C ILE A 76 -0.25 -0.68 2.66
N VAL A 77 0.96 -0.15 2.72
CA VAL A 77 1.23 1.26 3.03
C VAL A 77 0.68 2.17 1.95
N PHE A 78 0.99 1.88 0.69
CA PHE A 78 0.55 2.65 -0.46
C PHE A 78 -0.98 2.69 -0.56
N SER A 79 -1.65 1.55 -0.39
CA SER A 79 -3.12 1.48 -0.35
C SER A 79 -3.70 2.35 0.76
N ALA A 80 -3.07 2.39 1.95
CA ALA A 80 -3.53 3.23 3.05
C ALA A 80 -3.30 4.72 2.79
N ILE A 81 -2.15 5.11 2.22
CA ILE A 81 -1.87 6.51 1.82
C ILE A 81 -2.89 6.97 0.78
N LEU A 82 -3.16 6.16 -0.24
CA LEU A 82 -4.14 6.49 -1.25
C LEU A 82 -5.55 6.63 -0.65
N THR A 83 -5.95 5.68 0.20
CA THR A 83 -7.26 5.73 0.87
C THR A 83 -7.42 7.02 1.65
N GLU A 84 -6.36 7.44 2.37
CA GLU A 84 -6.33 8.73 3.06
C GLU A 84 -6.55 9.92 2.12
N ARG A 85 -5.91 9.93 0.95
CA ARG A 85 -6.11 11.00 -0.04
C ARG A 85 -7.51 11.04 -0.61
N VAL A 86 -8.08 9.87 -0.89
CA VAL A 86 -9.45 9.75 -1.40
C VAL A 86 -10.43 10.31 -0.37
N ILE A 87 -10.37 9.87 0.90
CA ILE A 87 -11.30 10.31 1.93
C ILE A 87 -11.07 11.76 2.42
N GLN A 88 -9.88 12.33 2.19
CA GLN A 88 -9.63 13.76 2.40
C GLN A 88 -10.39 14.61 1.37
N GLN A 89 -10.56 14.12 0.14
CA GLN A 89 -11.26 14.83 -0.94
C GLN A 89 -12.74 14.40 -1.07
N GLN A 90 -13.10 13.21 -0.60
CA GLN A 90 -14.45 12.65 -0.55
C GLN A 90 -14.88 12.41 0.90
N GLN A 91 -15.52 13.41 1.51
CA GLN A 91 -15.98 13.27 2.89
C GLN A 91 -17.22 12.36 3.02
N HIS A 92 -18.03 12.26 1.97
CA HIS A 92 -19.15 11.34 1.90
C HIS A 92 -18.65 9.89 1.74
N ASN A 93 -19.32 8.92 2.36
CA ASN A 93 -19.00 7.49 2.29
C ASN A 93 -17.60 7.10 2.81
N ARG A 94 -16.96 7.95 3.62
CA ARG A 94 -15.63 7.71 4.19
C ARG A 94 -15.48 6.33 4.83
N ASP A 95 -16.40 5.93 5.70
CA ASP A 95 -16.31 4.63 6.38
C ASP A 95 -16.39 3.45 5.42
N LEU A 96 -17.24 3.55 4.40
CA LEU A 96 -17.40 2.54 3.36
C LEU A 96 -16.14 2.42 2.50
N ILE A 97 -15.52 3.53 2.12
CA ILE A 97 -14.25 3.55 1.38
C ILE A 97 -13.15 2.90 2.21
N ILE A 98 -13.05 3.25 3.50
CA ILE A 98 -12.06 2.66 4.41
C ILE A 98 -12.27 1.15 4.53
N SER A 99 -13.51 0.68 4.78
CA SER A 99 -13.78 -0.75 4.92
C SER A 99 -13.47 -1.50 3.63
N SER A 100 -13.93 -0.99 2.49
CA SER A 100 -13.69 -1.63 1.19
C SER A 100 -12.20 -1.75 0.85
N MET A 101 -11.41 -0.69 1.08
CA MET A 101 -9.97 -0.73 0.84
C MET A 101 -9.24 -1.70 1.78
N ILE A 102 -9.67 -1.77 3.05
CA ILE A 102 -9.15 -2.78 3.98
C ILE A 102 -9.47 -4.17 3.45
N ASP A 103 -10.73 -4.44 3.13
CA ASP A 103 -11.20 -5.75 2.71
C ASP A 103 -10.52 -6.22 1.42
N TRP A 104 -10.37 -5.36 0.41
CA TRP A 104 -9.69 -5.73 -0.84
C TRP A 104 -8.21 -6.00 -0.61
N THR A 105 -7.54 -5.19 0.20
CA THR A 105 -6.12 -5.42 0.53
C THR A 105 -5.94 -6.68 1.37
N THR A 106 -6.76 -6.94 2.37
CA THR A 106 -6.64 -8.16 3.18
C THR A 106 -7.00 -9.42 2.40
N ASN A 107 -8.06 -9.38 1.59
CA ASN A 107 -8.43 -10.53 0.76
C ASN A 107 -7.31 -10.92 -0.20
N PHE A 108 -6.64 -9.94 -0.83
CA PHE A 108 -5.48 -10.24 -1.67
C PHE A 108 -4.35 -10.93 -0.88
N LEU A 109 -4.06 -10.48 0.35
CA LEU A 109 -3.02 -11.12 1.18
C LEU A 109 -3.43 -12.53 1.62
N ASP A 110 -4.69 -12.70 2.03
CA ASP A 110 -5.20 -13.92 2.64
C ASP A 110 -5.53 -15.01 1.63
N ILE A 111 -5.85 -14.64 0.39
CA ILE A 111 -6.22 -15.55 -0.69
C ILE A 111 -5.06 -15.72 -1.66
N ASP A 112 -4.66 -14.65 -2.35
CA ASP A 112 -3.69 -14.73 -3.44
C ASP A 112 -2.26 -14.97 -2.94
N LEU A 113 -1.89 -14.40 -1.78
CA LEU A 113 -0.56 -14.59 -1.19
C LEU A 113 -0.52 -15.69 -0.11
N HIS A 114 -1.60 -16.44 0.11
CA HIS A 114 -1.70 -17.40 1.21
C HIS A 114 -0.51 -18.37 1.29
N LEU A 115 -0.21 -19.07 0.19
CA LEU A 115 0.87 -20.05 0.12
C LEU A 115 2.24 -19.41 0.35
N TRP A 116 2.43 -18.18 -0.14
CA TRP A 116 3.67 -17.46 0.11
C TRP A 116 3.79 -17.10 1.59
N PHE A 117 2.73 -16.59 2.23
CA PHE A 117 2.73 -16.30 3.67
C PHE A 117 3.06 -17.54 4.50
N GLU A 118 2.45 -18.68 4.18
CA GLU A 118 2.75 -19.95 4.85
C GLU A 118 4.24 -20.32 4.68
N SER A 119 4.77 -20.23 3.46
CA SER A 119 6.19 -20.50 3.17
C SER A 119 7.17 -19.59 3.93
N GLN A 120 6.72 -18.37 4.27
CA GLN A 120 7.53 -17.40 5.00
C GLN A 120 7.33 -17.48 6.52
N ASN A 121 6.57 -18.46 7.04
CA ASN A 121 6.16 -18.51 8.44
C ASN A 121 5.43 -17.22 8.87
N TYR A 122 4.54 -16.74 8.01
CA TYR A 122 3.73 -15.56 8.19
C TYR A 122 4.58 -14.33 8.60
N TRP A 123 4.02 -13.41 9.40
CA TRP A 123 4.69 -12.18 9.80
C TRP A 123 5.98 -12.40 10.62
N ASP A 124 6.18 -13.57 11.23
CA ASP A 124 7.43 -13.89 11.93
C ASP A 124 8.62 -13.98 10.96
N GLY A 125 8.40 -14.39 9.71
CA GLY A 125 9.41 -14.34 8.66
C GLY A 125 9.88 -12.92 8.38
N CYS A 126 8.96 -11.97 8.39
CA CYS A 126 9.27 -10.55 8.22
C CYS A 126 10.23 -10.06 9.32
N LEU A 127 9.90 -10.36 10.59
CA LEU A 127 10.73 -9.97 11.73
C LEU A 127 12.14 -10.56 11.63
N LYS A 128 12.25 -11.85 11.30
CA LYS A 128 13.54 -12.54 11.15
C LYS A 128 14.43 -11.88 10.09
N ILE A 129 13.87 -11.44 8.97
CA ILE A 129 14.64 -10.80 7.89
C ILE A 129 15.11 -9.41 8.30
N TYR A 130 14.25 -8.65 8.97
CA TYR A 130 14.56 -7.29 9.40
C TYR A 130 15.60 -7.24 10.52
N ASP A 131 15.56 -8.20 11.44
CA ASP A 131 16.52 -8.32 12.54
C ASP A 131 17.92 -8.72 12.07
N LYS A 132 18.01 -9.58 11.05
CA LYS A 132 19.30 -10.11 10.57
C LYS A 132 20.06 -9.18 9.62
N ASN A 133 19.39 -8.21 8.99
CA ASN A 133 19.98 -7.45 7.88
C ASN A 133 19.73 -5.93 7.94
N PRO A 134 20.38 -5.20 8.86
CA PRO A 134 20.31 -3.74 8.91
C PRO A 134 20.83 -3.08 7.62
N GLN A 135 21.73 -3.73 6.87
CA GLN A 135 22.27 -3.27 5.58
C GLN A 135 21.22 -3.28 4.44
N ARG A 136 20.18 -4.12 4.51
CA ARG A 136 19.08 -4.11 3.52
C ARG A 136 18.20 -2.88 3.63
N ARG A 137 18.40 -2.02 4.66
CA ARG A 137 17.73 -0.72 4.84
C ARG A 137 17.73 0.14 3.57
N ASN A 138 18.88 0.30 2.91
CA ASN A 138 18.98 1.11 1.69
C ASN A 138 18.37 0.42 0.45
N SER A 139 18.33 -0.92 0.45
CA SER A 139 17.71 -1.70 -0.62
C SER A 139 16.19 -1.62 -0.55
N TYR A 140 15.60 -1.61 0.65
CA TYR A 140 14.16 -1.42 0.82
C TYR A 140 13.71 -0.04 0.35
N SER A 141 14.42 1.03 0.69
CA SER A 141 14.07 2.40 0.25
C SER A 141 13.99 2.53 -1.28
N ARG A 142 14.90 1.88 -2.03
CA ARG A 142 14.82 1.84 -3.51
C ARG A 142 13.61 1.06 -4.02
N VAL A 143 13.36 -0.13 -3.46
CA VAL A 143 12.21 -0.96 -3.83
C VAL A 143 10.90 -0.22 -3.55
N VAL A 144 10.80 0.40 -2.37
CA VAL A 144 9.66 1.23 -1.96
C VAL A 144 9.45 2.38 -2.94
N SER A 145 10.53 3.09 -3.31
CA SER A 145 10.45 4.20 -4.26
C SER A 145 9.94 3.75 -5.62
N ILE A 146 10.51 2.67 -6.18
CA ILE A 146 10.11 2.14 -7.48
C ILE A 146 8.63 1.73 -7.47
N LEU A 147 8.21 0.96 -6.47
CA LEU A 147 6.83 0.49 -6.36
C LEU A 147 5.84 1.63 -6.15
N THR A 148 6.21 2.63 -5.36
CA THR A 148 5.37 3.81 -5.15
C THR A 148 5.18 4.57 -6.46
N THR A 149 6.25 4.75 -7.24
CA THR A 149 6.17 5.36 -8.58
C THR A 149 5.32 4.53 -9.54
N ILE A 150 5.47 3.21 -9.54
CA ILE A 150 4.63 2.31 -10.34
C ILE A 150 3.16 2.49 -9.97
N GLY A 151 2.81 2.43 -8.67
CA GLY A 151 1.43 2.64 -8.23
C GLY A 151 0.86 4.01 -8.63
N MET A 152 1.68 5.06 -8.61
CA MET A 152 1.28 6.39 -9.08
C MET A 152 1.08 6.44 -10.61
N LEU A 153 1.93 5.76 -11.38
CA LEU A 153 1.79 5.65 -12.84
C LEU A 153 0.52 4.90 -13.22
N THR A 154 0.23 3.78 -12.56
CA THR A 154 -1.01 3.01 -12.75
C THR A 154 -2.23 3.87 -12.48
N LEU A 155 -2.18 4.67 -11.40
CA LEU A 155 -3.25 5.59 -11.04
C LEU A 155 -3.45 6.64 -12.13
N GLY A 156 -2.36 7.19 -12.67
CA GLY A 156 -2.39 8.18 -13.74
C GLY A 156 -2.93 7.63 -15.05
N ALA A 157 -2.50 6.44 -15.44
CA ALA A 157 -2.99 5.78 -16.64
C ALA A 157 -4.51 5.53 -16.58
N LEU A 158 -5.01 5.08 -15.43
CA LEU A 158 -6.46 4.88 -15.24
C LEU A 158 -7.23 6.19 -15.17
N TYR A 159 -6.68 7.21 -14.53
CA TYR A 159 -7.30 8.53 -14.45
C TYR A 159 -7.41 9.19 -15.83
N ILE A 160 -6.39 9.06 -16.68
CA ILE A 160 -6.43 9.59 -18.07
C ILE A 160 -7.45 8.83 -18.91
N LYS A 161 -7.54 7.50 -18.81
CA LYS A 161 -8.54 6.70 -19.54
C LYS A 161 -9.99 7.07 -19.21
N ARG A 162 -10.22 7.78 -18.12
CA ARG A 162 -11.53 8.26 -17.68
C ARG A 162 -11.95 9.59 -18.32
N ILE A 163 -10.99 10.44 -18.68
CA ILE A 163 -11.21 11.77 -19.30
C ILE A 163 -11.52 11.59 -20.79
#